data_AF-A0A2K1KNA6-F1
#
_entry.id   AF-A0A2K1KNA6-F1
#
_cell.length_a   1.000
_cell.length_b   1.000
_cell.length_c   1.000
_cell.angle_alpha   90.00
_cell.angle_beta   90.00
_cell.angle_gamma   90.00
#
_symmetry.space_group_name_H-M   'P 1'
#
loop_
_entity.id
_entity.type
_entity.pdbx_description
1 polymer ?
#
loop_
_entity_poly.entity_id
_entity_poly.type
_entity_poly.pdbx_seq_one_letter_code
_entity_poly.pdbx_strand_id
1 'polypeptide(L)'
;MLHPQFRSPLAKWHRSIPGLTEQFELFLNKHEVCNAYTELNDPVVQSERFADQVKDRENGDDEAMAIYENFCTALEYGLLPTTG
;
A
#
# COMPACT_ATOMS: atom_id res chain seq x y z
N MET A 1 11.05 7.76 6.43
CA MET A 1 10.45 6.68 7.25
C MET A 1 9.08 7.15 7.70
N LEU A 2 8.11 6.24 7.75
CA LEU A 2 6.69 6.47 8.06
C LEU A 2 5.97 7.30 6.99
N HIS A 3 5.10 6.65 6.24
CA HIS A 3 4.31 7.28 5.18
C HIS A 3 2.82 7.27 5.53
N PRO A 4 2.04 8.29 5.11
CA PRO A 4 0.59 8.29 5.31
C PRO A 4 -0.07 7.14 4.53
N GLN A 5 -1.07 6.49 5.14
CA GLN A 5 -1.77 5.35 4.54
C GLN A 5 -2.39 5.64 3.17
N PHE A 6 -2.92 6.85 2.97
CA PHE A 6 -3.55 7.25 1.70
C PHE A 6 -2.56 7.35 0.53
N ARG A 7 -1.25 7.46 0.79
CA ARG A 7 -0.20 7.45 -0.26
C ARG A 7 0.46 6.09 -0.44
N SER A 8 0.08 5.11 0.39
CA SER A 8 0.78 3.84 0.51
C SER A 8 -0.23 2.68 0.47
N PRO A 9 -0.92 2.48 -0.67
CA PRO A 9 -2.07 1.58 -0.76
C PRO A 9 -1.72 0.12 -0.45
N LEU A 10 -0.47 -0.29 -0.65
CA LEU A 10 0.00 -1.66 -0.38
C LEU A 10 0.70 -1.83 0.97
N ALA A 11 1.03 -0.74 1.68
CA ALA A 11 1.79 -0.84 2.91
C ALA A 11 0.87 -1.02 4.13
N LYS A 12 1.23 -1.96 5.01
CA LYS A 12 0.46 -2.23 6.23
C LYS A 12 0.46 -1.04 7.17
N TRP A 13 -0.64 -0.86 7.90
CA TRP A 13 -0.78 0.19 8.89
C TRP A 13 0.30 0.09 9.98
N HIS A 14 0.71 1.24 10.51
CA HIS A 14 1.67 1.31 11.58
C HIS A 14 1.08 0.80 12.89
N ARG A 15 1.78 -0.13 13.57
CA ARG A 15 1.29 -0.77 14.80
C ARG A 15 0.96 0.16 15.97
N SER A 16 1.56 1.36 16.00
CA SER A 16 1.43 2.30 17.13
C SER A 16 0.96 3.70 16.76
N ILE A 17 0.91 4.04 15.45
CA ILE A 17 0.67 5.43 15.02
C ILE A 17 -0.48 5.41 13.99
N PRO A 18 -1.70 5.77 14.40
CA PRO A 18 -2.85 5.80 13.51
C PRO A 18 -2.60 6.69 12.28
N GLY A 19 -3.08 6.24 11.11
CA GLY A 19 -2.96 6.96 9.84
C GLY A 19 -1.61 6.84 9.13
N LEU A 20 -0.60 6.20 9.74
CA LEU A 20 0.70 5.92 9.11
C LEU A 20 0.85 4.45 8.71
N THR A 21 1.85 4.15 7.89
CA THR A 21 2.26 2.81 7.45
C THR A 21 3.66 2.45 7.93
N GLU A 22 3.93 1.15 7.98
CA GLU A 22 5.27 0.59 8.23
C GLU A 22 6.09 0.58 6.93
N GLN A 23 6.44 1.77 6.43
CA GLN A 23 7.18 1.97 5.18
C GLN A 23 8.41 2.86 5.39
N PHE A 24 9.47 2.58 4.65
CA PHE A 24 10.63 3.47 4.52
C PHE A 24 11.07 3.63 3.08
N GLU A 25 11.74 4.74 2.82
CA GLU A 25 12.41 5.06 1.56
C GLU A 25 13.88 5.36 1.88
N LEU A 26 14.78 4.82 1.06
CA LEU A 26 16.21 5.12 1.12
C LEU A 26 16.54 6.18 0.07
N PHE A 27 17.12 7.29 0.52
CA PHE A 27 17.60 8.35 -0.36
C PHE A 27 19.13 8.39 -0.40
N LEU A 28 19.71 8.43 -1.60
CA LEU A 28 21.13 8.67 -1.84
C LEU A 28 21.29 9.83 -2.81
N ASN A 29 22.09 10.83 -2.45
CA ASN A 29 22.33 12.02 -3.27
C ASN A 29 21.04 12.69 -3.80
N LYS A 30 20.02 12.83 -2.94
CA LYS A 30 18.69 13.38 -3.28
C LYS A 30 17.82 12.54 -4.22
N HIS A 31 18.24 11.31 -4.56
CA HIS A 31 17.44 10.37 -5.33
C HIS A 31 16.92 9.25 -4.43
N GLU A 32 15.68 8.84 -4.63
CA GLU A 32 15.13 7.62 -4.04
C GLU A 32 15.79 6.40 -4.70
N VAL A 33 16.26 5.46 -3.89
CA VAL A 33 16.99 4.26 -4.36
C VAL A 33 16.32 2.97 -3.89
N CYS A 34 15.58 3.00 -2.78
CA CYS A 34 14.79 1.87 -2.32
C CYS A 34 13.50 2.36 -1.69
N ASN A 35 12.43 1.58 -1.88
CA ASN A 35 11.16 1.73 -1.19
C ASN A 35 10.79 0.34 -0.65
N ALA A 36 10.48 0.26 0.63
CA ALA A 36 10.22 -1.00 1.30
C ALA A 36 9.18 -0.82 2.41
N TYR A 37 8.37 -1.84 2.62
CA TYR A 37 7.26 -1.81 3.56
C TYR A 37 6.89 -3.19 4.09
N THR A 38 6.28 -3.20 5.27
CA THR A 38 5.53 -4.39 5.68
C THR A 38 4.30 -4.50 4.80
N GLU A 39 4.15 -5.65 4.13
CA GLU A 39 3.09 -5.90 3.16
C GLU A 39 1.72 -5.90 3.83
N LEU A 40 0.75 -5.22 3.20
CA LEU A 40 -0.65 -5.34 3.59
C LEU A 40 -1.15 -6.73 3.18
N ASN A 41 -1.40 -7.55 4.19
CA ASN A 41 -1.85 -8.93 4.01
C ASN A 41 -3.30 -9.17 4.43
N ASP A 42 -4.08 -8.10 4.63
CA ASP A 42 -5.52 -8.17 4.90
C ASP A 42 -6.30 -7.94 3.59
N PRO A 43 -7.00 -8.96 3.05
CA PRO A 43 -7.66 -8.87 1.76
C PRO A 43 -8.82 -7.85 1.75
N VAL A 44 -9.51 -7.68 2.88
CA VAL A 44 -10.65 -6.76 2.98
C VAL A 44 -10.15 -5.33 2.89
N VAL A 45 -9.14 -5.00 3.71
CA VAL A 45 -8.53 -3.66 3.70
C VAL A 45 -7.85 -3.38 2.35
N GLN A 46 -7.22 -4.39 1.73
CA GLN A 46 -6.61 -4.23 0.41
C GLN A 46 -7.66 -3.89 -0.67
N SER A 47 -8.82 -4.55 -0.62
CA SER A 47 -9.94 -4.29 -1.54
C SER A 47 -10.50 -2.87 -1.35
N GLU A 48 -10.69 -2.43 -0.10
CA GLU A 48 -11.13 -1.06 0.21
C GLU A 48 -10.16 -0.02 -0.36
N ARG A 49 -8.85 -0.24 -0.20
CA ARG A 49 -7.83 0.67 -0.74
C ARG A 49 -7.80 0.71 -2.26
N PHE A 50 -8.04 -0.42 -2.93
CA PHE A 50 -8.18 -0.40 -4.39
C PHE A 50 -9.44 0.32 -4.85
N ALA A 51 -10.55 0.22 -4.11
CA ALA A 51 -11.75 1.00 -4.41
C ALA A 51 -11.50 2.51 -4.29
N ASP A 52 -10.71 2.94 -3.30
CA ASP A 52 -10.32 4.34 -3.16
C ASP A 52 -9.38 4.80 -4.29
N GLN A 53 -8.40 3.98 -4.66
CA GLN A 53 -7.53 4.27 -5.82
C GLN A 53 -8.30 4.38 -7.14
N VAL A 54 -9.37 3.61 -7.32
CA VAL A 54 -10.24 3.77 -8.49
C VAL A 54 -10.99 5.09 -8.48
N LYS A 55 -11.44 5.57 -7.31
CA LYS A 55 -12.04 6.91 -7.21
C LYS A 55 -11.01 7.99 -7.53
N ASP A 56 -9.77 7.85 -7.06
CA ASP A 56 -8.69 8.79 -7.37
C ASP A 56 -8.42 8.84 -8.89
N ARG A 57 -8.42 7.68 -9.55
CA ARG A 57 -8.31 7.58 -11.01
C ARG A 57 -9.47 8.25 -11.74
N GLU A 58 -10.71 8.05 -11.27
CA GLU A 58 -11.90 8.72 -11.82
C GLU A 58 -11.85 10.24 -11.64
N ASN A 59 -11.16 10.72 -10.61
CA ASN A 59 -10.91 12.14 -10.34
C ASN A 59 -9.73 12.71 -11.15
N GLY A 60 -9.09 11.91 -12.01
CA GLY A 60 -8.04 12.36 -12.93
C GLY A 60 -6.60 12.05 -12.49
N ASP A 61 -6.40 11.17 -11.50
CA ASP A 61 -5.08 10.64 -11.17
C ASP A 61 -4.71 9.46 -12.09
N ASP A 62 -3.95 9.75 -13.15
CA ASP A 62 -3.51 8.75 -14.13
C ASP A 62 -2.47 7.76 -13.55
N GLU A 63 -1.87 8.06 -12.40
CA GLU A 63 -0.91 7.18 -11.71
C GLU A 63 -1.58 6.25 -10.68
N ALA A 64 -2.85 6.49 -10.37
CA ALA A 64 -3.60 5.68 -9.42
C ALA A 64 -3.79 4.23 -9.91
N MET A 65 -3.71 3.30 -8.95
CA MET A 65 -3.74 1.88 -9.25
C MET A 65 -5.12 1.41 -9.76
N ALA A 66 -5.12 0.46 -10.69
CA ALA A 66 -6.33 -0.28 -11.05
C ALA A 66 -6.66 -1.34 -9.97
N ILE A 67 -7.95 -1.67 -9.82
CA ILE A 67 -8.38 -2.84 -9.03
C ILE A 67 -7.83 -4.12 -9.67
N TYR A 68 -7.25 -4.99 -8.85
CA TYR A 68 -6.81 -6.33 -9.25
C TYR A 68 -7.48 -7.40 -8.37
N GLU A 69 -8.66 -7.85 -8.79
CA GLU A 69 -9.49 -8.79 -8.00
C GLU A 69 -8.76 -10.09 -7.67
N ASN A 70 -8.03 -10.66 -8.64
CA ASN A 70 -7.25 -11.88 -8.44
C ASN A 70 -6.15 -11.75 -7.36
N PHE A 71 -5.66 -10.54 -7.11
CA PHE A 71 -4.66 -10.27 -6.06
C PHE A 71 -5.33 -10.31 -4.69
N CYS A 72 -6.53 -9.71 -4.57
CA CYS A 72 -7.33 -9.82 -3.36
C CYS A 72 -7.71 -11.28 -3.09
N THR A 73 -8.15 -12.02 -4.12
CA THR A 73 -8.42 -13.46 -4.01
C THR A 73 -7.17 -14.23 -3.55
N ALA A 74 -5.98 -13.89 -4.05
CA ALA A 74 -4.74 -14.52 -3.59
C ALA A 74 -4.44 -14.23 -2.10
N LEU A 75 -4.70 -13.00 -1.63
CA LEU A 75 -4.56 -12.64 -0.22
C LEU A 75 -5.55 -13.41 0.68
N GLU A 76 -6.75 -13.72 0.20
CA GLU A 76 -7.75 -14.53 0.92
C GLU A 76 -7.28 -15.96 1.20
N TYR A 77 -6.41 -16.53 0.34
CA TYR A 77 -5.78 -17.83 0.61
C TYR A 77 -4.72 -17.77 1.72
N GLY A 78 -4.35 -16.57 2.18
CA GLY A 78 -3.49 -16.35 3.33
C GLY A 78 -2.05 -15.98 2.94
N LEU A 79 -1.79 -14.68 2.87
CA LEU A 79 -0.42 -14.15 2.84
C LEU A 79 0.14 -14.05 4.27
N LEU A 80 1.25 -14.74 4.52
CA LEU A 80 1.99 -14.64 5.78
C LEU A 80 2.51 -13.22 6.01
N PRO A 81 2.77 -12.79 7.26
CA PRO A 81 3.43 -11.52 7.53
C PRO A 81 4.75 -11.41 6.74
N THR A 82 4.80 -10.47 5.80
CA THR A 82 5.86 -10.33 4.80
C THR A 82 6.34 -8.88 4.73
N THR A 83 7.59 -8.68 4.32
CA THR A 83 8.18 -7.36 4.07
C THR A 83 8.86 -7.41 2.70
N GLY A 84 8.55 -6.43 1.86
CA GLY A 84 9.12 -6.19 0.54
C GLY A 84 9.99 -4.95 0.52
#